data_AF-L9VRM9-F1
#
_entry.id   AF-L9VRM9-F1
#
_cell.length_a   1.000
_cell.length_b   1.000
_cell.length_c   1.000
_cell.angle_alpha   90.00
_cell.angle_beta   90.00
_cell.angle_gamma   90.00
#
_symmetry.space_group_name_H-M   'P 1'
#
loop_
_entity.id
_entity.type
_entity.pdbx_description
1 polymer ?
#
loop_
_entity_poly.entity_id
_entity_poly.type
_entity_poly.pdbx_seq_one_letter_code
_entity_poly.pdbx_strand_id
1 'polypeptide(L)'
;MQAYERKQLLERVERDGATVGADIPETITVQGEAIDLRTFVFEIKRRETVPAGERDRVEQAKKNLRRERNDRLEAIEEGDITRAEGEELAQSIIGIDRALNALESLGPTDLEREQKAQQAADRKRWMSFLKQALGDDDGSTRGGR
;
A
#
# COMPACT_ATOMS: atom_id res chain seq x y z
N MET A 1 4.14 25.18 -7.15
CA MET A 1 5.31 25.04 -6.24
C MET A 1 6.57 25.38 -7.03
N GLN A 2 7.61 25.94 -6.40
CA GLN A 2 8.83 26.29 -7.15
C GLN A 2 9.66 25.05 -7.52
N ALA A 3 10.44 25.12 -8.61
CA ALA A 3 11.21 23.99 -9.12
C ALA A 3 12.23 23.43 -8.09
N TYR A 4 12.83 24.29 -7.26
CA TYR A 4 13.76 23.83 -6.23
C TYR A 4 13.05 23.08 -5.09
N GLU A 5 11.84 23.48 -4.72
CA GLU A 5 11.02 22.81 -3.69
C GLU A 5 10.60 21.44 -4.18
N ARG A 6 10.20 21.36 -5.46
CA ARG A 6 9.88 20.11 -6.16
C ARG A 6 11.05 19.13 -6.10
N LYS A 7 12.24 19.57 -6.51
CA LYS A 7 13.45 18.75 -6.51
C LYS A 7 13.78 18.19 -5.11
N GLN A 8 13.68 19.03 -4.07
CA GLN A 8 13.92 18.59 -2.69
C GLN A 8 12.92 17.53 -2.21
N LEU A 9 11.64 17.65 -2.61
CA LEU A 9 10.64 16.65 -2.27
C LEU A 9 10.92 15.31 -2.93
N LEU A 10 11.26 15.31 -4.23
CA LEU A 10 11.59 14.09 -4.97
C LEU A 10 12.82 13.40 -4.37
N GLU A 11 13.92 14.15 -4.15
CA GLU A 11 15.13 13.61 -3.52
C GLU A 11 14.84 13.01 -2.13
N ARG A 12 13.93 13.60 -1.35
CA ARG A 12 13.54 13.08 -0.04
C ARG A 12 12.78 11.75 -0.15
N VAL A 13 11.88 11.64 -1.12
CA VAL A 13 11.02 10.47 -1.31
C VAL A 13 11.79 9.30 -1.91
N GLU A 14 12.72 9.57 -2.82
CA GLU A 14 13.52 8.54 -3.49
C GLU A 14 14.75 8.08 -2.70
N ARG A 15 15.07 8.76 -1.59
CA ARG A 15 16.23 8.42 -0.77
C ARG A 15 16.12 7.00 -0.20
N ASP A 16 17.22 6.26 -0.29
CA ASP A 16 17.37 4.98 0.40
C ASP A 16 17.07 5.13 1.90
N GLY A 17 16.08 4.37 2.37
CA GLY A 17 15.63 4.43 3.75
C GLY A 17 14.65 5.56 4.08
N ALA A 18 14.03 6.23 3.10
CA ALA A 18 13.00 7.26 3.32
C ALA A 18 11.82 6.78 4.21
N THR A 19 11.60 5.47 4.30
CA THR A 19 10.55 4.86 5.13
C THR A 19 10.97 4.62 6.60
N VAL A 20 12.25 4.81 6.94
CA VAL A 20 12.78 4.59 8.29
C VAL A 20 12.50 5.81 9.15
N GLY A 21 11.76 5.61 10.26
CA GLY A 21 11.36 6.69 11.17
C GLY A 21 10.25 7.60 10.65
N ALA A 22 9.79 7.42 9.40
CA ALA A 22 8.67 8.17 8.87
C ALA A 22 7.33 7.68 9.42
N ASP A 23 6.43 8.63 9.67
CA ASP A 23 5.06 8.35 10.07
C ASP A 23 4.26 7.72 8.93
N ILE A 24 3.51 6.67 9.26
CA ILE A 24 2.56 6.07 8.32
C ILE A 24 1.29 6.92 8.34
N PRO A 25 0.82 7.42 7.17
CA PRO A 25 -0.50 8.02 7.06
C PRO A 25 -1.57 7.11 7.65
N GLU A 26 -2.57 7.69 8.33
CA GLU A 26 -3.71 6.91 8.83
C GLU A 26 -4.43 6.24 7.67
N THR A 27 -4.72 7.03 6.63
CA THR A 27 -5.43 6.59 5.44
C THR A 27 -4.72 7.00 4.16
N ILE A 28 -4.97 6.24 3.08
CA ILE A 28 -4.67 6.65 1.70
C ILE A 28 -5.88 6.36 0.82
N THR A 29 -5.97 7.05 -0.32
CA THR A 29 -6.92 6.67 -1.37
C THR A 29 -6.21 5.81 -2.42
N VAL A 30 -6.75 4.62 -2.70
CA VAL A 30 -6.31 3.74 -3.80
C VAL A 30 -7.51 3.50 -4.69
N GLN A 31 -7.40 3.79 -5.99
CA GLN A 31 -8.48 3.60 -6.97
C GLN A 31 -9.82 4.26 -6.57
N GLY A 32 -9.76 5.38 -5.85
CA GLY A 32 -10.95 6.11 -5.39
C GLY A 32 -11.58 5.59 -4.09
N GLU A 33 -10.99 4.58 -3.45
CA GLU A 33 -11.42 4.08 -2.14
C GLU A 33 -10.42 4.47 -1.04
N ALA A 34 -10.94 4.97 0.07
CA ALA A 34 -10.15 5.31 1.25
C ALA A 34 -9.84 4.05 2.07
N ILE A 35 -8.57 3.85 2.39
CA ILE A 35 -8.03 2.67 3.05
C ILE A 35 -7.26 3.10 4.31
N ASP A 36 -7.46 2.39 5.42
CA ASP A 36 -6.67 2.54 6.65
C ASP A 36 -5.26 1.95 6.50
N LEU A 37 -4.38 2.70 5.82
CA LEU A 37 -3.00 2.28 5.54
C LEU A 37 -2.22 1.91 6.81
N ARG A 38 -2.37 2.68 7.87
CA ARG A 38 -1.65 2.40 9.13
C ARG A 38 -2.05 1.03 9.68
N THR A 39 -3.35 0.79 9.81
CA THR A 39 -3.90 -0.48 10.27
C THR A 39 -3.42 -1.62 9.38
N PHE A 40 -3.46 -1.42 8.05
CA PHE A 40 -2.94 -2.34 7.04
C PHE A 40 -1.51 -2.79 7.33
N VAL A 41 -0.59 -1.84 7.46
CA VAL A 41 0.82 -2.14 7.71
C VAL A 41 1.02 -2.88 9.04
N PHE A 42 0.31 -2.48 10.09
CA PHE A 42 0.44 -3.12 11.40
C PHE A 42 -0.05 -4.56 11.39
N GLU A 43 -1.22 -4.84 10.82
CA GLU A 43 -1.74 -6.20 10.73
C GLU A 43 -0.84 -7.10 9.89
N ILE A 44 -0.26 -6.57 8.82
CA ILE A 44 0.72 -7.31 8.00
C ILE A 44 1.96 -7.69 8.78
N LYS A 45 2.55 -6.72 9.49
CA LYS A 45 3.75 -6.95 10.29
C LYS A 45 3.55 -7.94 11.44
N ARG A 46 2.30 -8.18 11.86
CA ARG A 46 1.97 -9.18 12.89
C ARG A 46 1.99 -10.61 12.35
N ARG A 47 2.13 -10.81 11.03
CA ARG A 47 2.16 -12.13 10.39
C ARG A 47 3.53 -12.47 9.85
N GLU A 48 3.81 -13.78 9.87
CA GLU A 48 5.04 -14.33 9.32
C GLU A 48 4.89 -14.76 7.85
N THR A 49 3.68 -15.12 7.41
CA THR A 49 3.43 -15.69 6.07
C THR A 49 2.10 -15.25 5.47
N VAL A 50 2.01 -15.32 4.14
CA VAL A 50 0.77 -15.14 3.36
C VAL A 50 0.06 -16.50 3.22
N PRO A 51 -1.23 -16.66 3.51
CA PRO A 51 -1.95 -17.91 3.21
C PRO A 51 -1.96 -18.21 1.70
N ALA A 52 -1.86 -19.48 1.29
CA ALA A 52 -1.69 -19.83 -0.13
C ALA A 52 -2.78 -19.27 -1.06
N GLY A 53 -4.04 -19.26 -0.61
CA GLY A 53 -5.16 -18.71 -1.39
C GLY A 53 -5.23 -17.18 -1.45
N GLU A 54 -4.31 -16.48 -0.80
CA GLU A 54 -4.26 -15.00 -0.76
C GLU A 54 -3.05 -14.43 -1.50
N ARG A 55 -2.17 -15.28 -2.04
CA ARG A 55 -0.96 -14.83 -2.75
C ARG A 55 -1.30 -13.90 -3.90
N ASP A 56 -2.25 -14.28 -4.75
CA ASP A 56 -2.66 -13.47 -5.89
C ASP A 56 -3.24 -12.12 -5.48
N ARG A 57 -4.01 -12.08 -4.38
CA ARG A 57 -4.54 -10.83 -3.83
C ARG A 57 -3.44 -9.93 -3.29
N VAL A 58 -2.45 -10.50 -2.60
CA VAL A 58 -1.28 -9.76 -2.11
C VAL A 58 -0.44 -9.22 -3.27
N GLU A 59 -0.27 -9.98 -4.35
CA GLU A 59 0.44 -9.49 -5.52
C GLU A 59 -0.34 -8.38 -6.26
N GLN A 60 -1.66 -8.50 -6.37
CA GLN A 60 -2.52 -7.44 -6.87
C GLN A 60 -2.45 -6.18 -5.98
N ALA A 61 -2.41 -6.36 -4.66
CA ALA A 61 -2.22 -5.28 -3.68
C ALA A 61 -0.95 -4.48 -3.95
N LYS A 62 0.18 -5.19 -4.06
CA LYS A 62 1.48 -4.60 -4.34
C LYS A 62 1.47 -3.87 -5.68
N LYS A 63 0.81 -4.42 -6.70
CA LYS A 63 0.68 -3.79 -8.02
C LYS A 63 -0.11 -2.47 -7.94
N ASN A 64 -1.24 -2.46 -7.22
CA ASN A 64 -2.06 -1.26 -7.04
C ASN A 64 -1.30 -0.18 -6.26
N LEU A 65 -0.65 -0.56 -5.17
CA LEU A 65 0.19 0.35 -4.39
C LEU A 65 1.34 0.95 -5.22
N ARG A 66 2.04 0.14 -6.03
CA ARG A 66 3.09 0.64 -6.93
C ARG A 66 2.57 1.62 -7.98
N ARG A 67 1.36 1.40 -8.50
CA ARG A 67 0.70 2.34 -9.40
C ARG A 67 0.44 3.67 -8.71
N GLU A 68 -0.24 3.65 -7.57
CA GLU A 68 -0.58 4.84 -6.78
C GLU A 68 0.66 5.62 -6.33
N ARG A 69 1.77 4.92 -6.06
CA ARG A 69 3.08 5.52 -5.79
C ARG A 69 3.57 6.34 -6.98
N ASN A 70 3.55 5.75 -8.17
CA ASN A 70 4.04 6.38 -9.40
C ASN A 70 3.15 7.56 -9.81
N ASP A 71 1.82 7.40 -9.72
CA ASP A 71 0.88 8.47 -10.05
C ASP A 71 1.10 9.72 -9.16
N ARG A 72 1.43 9.51 -7.87
CA ARG A 72 1.78 10.60 -6.95
C ARG A 72 3.15 11.19 -7.25
N LEU A 73 4.11 10.37 -7.65
CA LEU A 73 5.44 10.84 -8.05
C LEU A 73 5.33 11.75 -9.28
N GLU A 74 4.58 11.32 -10.30
CA GLU A 74 4.29 12.09 -11.51
C GLU A 74 3.54 13.40 -11.17
N ALA A 75 2.57 13.36 -10.24
CA ALA A 75 1.90 14.57 -9.76
C ALA A 75 2.89 15.56 -9.09
N ILE A 76 3.87 15.06 -8.33
CA ILE A 76 4.95 15.90 -7.78
C ILE A 76 5.94 16.33 -8.86
N GLU A 77 6.17 15.58 -9.93
CA GLU A 77 7.14 15.91 -10.99
C GLU A 77 6.59 16.93 -11.99
N GLU A 78 5.34 16.74 -12.43
CA GLU A 78 4.75 17.46 -13.55
C GLU A 78 3.58 18.37 -13.14
N GLY A 79 2.92 18.06 -12.03
CA GLY A 79 1.70 18.75 -11.61
C GLY A 79 1.94 20.22 -11.22
N ASP A 80 0.99 21.10 -11.56
CA ASP A 80 0.94 22.47 -11.04
C ASP A 80 0.24 22.48 -9.68
N ILE A 81 1.00 22.08 -8.66
CA ILE A 81 0.51 21.93 -7.27
C ILE A 81 1.23 22.90 -6.35
N THR A 82 0.58 23.28 -5.25
CA THR A 82 1.21 24.03 -4.17
C THR A 82 2.25 23.18 -3.43
N ARG A 83 3.09 23.83 -2.62
CA ARG A 83 4.06 23.12 -1.79
C ARG A 83 3.39 22.22 -0.76
N ALA A 84 2.30 22.67 -0.16
CA ALA A 84 1.55 21.89 0.83
C ALA A 84 1.01 20.59 0.21
N GLU A 85 0.40 20.67 -0.97
CA GLU A 85 -0.06 19.49 -1.71
C GLU A 85 1.10 18.55 -2.06
N GLY A 86 2.25 19.10 -2.47
CA GLY A 86 3.46 18.30 -2.73
C GLY A 86 3.99 17.58 -1.48
N GLU A 87 3.94 18.23 -0.31
CA GLU A 87 4.33 17.65 0.98
C GLU A 87 3.39 16.50 1.38
N GLU A 88 2.08 16.66 1.18
CA GLU A 88 1.07 15.61 1.41
C GLU A 88 1.26 14.41 0.48
N LEU A 89 1.46 14.65 -0.82
CA LEU A 89 1.75 13.59 -1.79
C LEU A 89 3.03 12.84 -1.42
N ALA A 90 4.09 13.55 -1.04
CA ALA A 90 5.35 12.94 -0.62
C ALA A 90 5.19 12.10 0.65
N GLN A 91 4.41 12.55 1.63
CA GLN A 91 4.08 11.75 2.82
C GLN A 91 3.29 10.50 2.46
N SER A 92 2.34 10.61 1.53
CA SER A 92 1.57 9.48 1.02
C SER A 92 2.46 8.45 0.31
N ILE A 93 3.42 8.89 -0.51
CA ILE A 93 4.38 8.00 -1.17
C ILE A 93 5.21 7.22 -0.14
N ILE A 94 5.75 7.89 0.88
CA ILE A 94 6.53 7.23 1.94
C ILE A 94 5.67 6.18 2.68
N GLY A 95 4.40 6.48 2.92
CA GLY A 95 3.45 5.53 3.48
C GLY A 95 3.25 4.30 2.59
N ILE A 96 3.07 4.51 1.28
CA ILE A 96 2.92 3.43 0.30
C ILE A 96 4.18 2.55 0.25
N ASP A 97 5.38 3.15 0.20
CA ASP A 97 6.65 2.41 0.19
C ASP A 97 6.82 1.55 1.45
N ARG A 98 6.35 2.05 2.59
CA ARG A 98 6.37 1.30 3.84
C ARG A 98 5.39 0.12 3.84
N ALA A 99 4.24 0.28 3.20
CA ALA A 99 3.29 -0.83 3.03
C ALA A 99 3.81 -1.88 2.04
N LEU A 100 4.43 -1.46 0.94
CA LEU A 100 5.11 -2.35 0.00
C LEU A 100 6.20 -3.16 0.70
N ASN A 101 7.08 -2.50 1.46
CA ASN A 101 8.13 -3.18 2.23
C ASN A 101 7.56 -4.20 3.22
N ALA A 102 6.45 -3.87 3.89
CA ALA A 102 5.78 -4.81 4.80
C ALA A 102 5.25 -6.05 4.06
N LEU A 103 4.59 -5.86 2.91
CA LEU A 103 4.08 -6.94 2.07
C LEU A 103 5.19 -7.80 1.44
N GLU A 104 6.33 -7.18 1.11
CA GLU A 104 7.51 -7.87 0.56
C GLU A 104 8.29 -8.65 1.62
N SER A 105 8.21 -8.22 2.88
CA SER A 105 8.83 -8.92 4.01
C SER A 105 8.09 -10.21 4.43
N LEU A 106 6.86 -10.41 3.95
CA LEU A 106 6.11 -11.62 4.24
C LEU A 106 6.78 -12.83 3.54
N GLY A 107 7.13 -13.84 4.33
CA GLY A 107 7.76 -15.04 3.82
C GLY A 107 6.83 -15.88 2.93
N PRO A 108 7.38 -16.74 2.06
CA PRO A 108 6.59 -17.74 1.37
C PRO A 108 5.89 -18.64 2.41
N THR A 109 4.63 -18.99 2.16
CA THR A 109 3.88 -19.92 3.02
C THR A 109 4.62 -21.25 3.12
N ASP A 110 4.93 -21.67 4.35
CA ASP A 110 5.44 -23.01 4.64
C ASP A 110 4.27 -23.99 4.73
N LEU A 111 4.15 -24.86 3.72
CA LEU A 111 3.08 -25.86 3.59
C LEU A 111 3.04 -26.84 4.78
N GLU A 112 4.16 -27.07 5.49
CA GLU A 112 4.20 -27.96 6.66
C GLU A 112 3.63 -27.30 7.92
N ARG A 113 3.74 -25.96 8.05
CA ARG A 113 3.14 -25.21 9.18
C ARG A 113 1.62 -25.07 9.04
N GLU A 114 1.10 -25.10 7.82
CA GLU A 114 -0.33 -24.99 7.49
C GLU A 114 -1.16 -26.19 7.98
N GLN A 115 -0.55 -27.30 8.40
CA GLN A 115 -1.32 -28.42 8.98
C GLN A 115 -1.58 -28.27 10.49
N LYS A 116 -0.87 -27.37 11.18
CA LYS A 116 -0.95 -27.25 12.65
C LYS A 116 -1.78 -26.08 13.18
N ALA A 117 -2.03 -25.05 12.38
CA ALA A 117 -2.71 -23.86 12.90
C ALA A 117 -4.25 -23.93 12.72
N GLN A 118 -4.97 -23.39 13.68
CA GLN A 118 -6.44 -23.28 13.76
C GLN A 118 -7.00 -22.28 12.69
N GLN A 119 -6.74 -22.56 11.42
CA GLN A 119 -6.52 -21.52 10.39
C GLN A 119 -7.74 -20.93 9.72
N ALA A 120 -8.92 -21.53 9.82
CA ALA A 120 -10.06 -21.04 9.04
C ALA A 120 -10.56 -19.66 9.51
N ALA A 121 -10.65 -19.44 10.82
CA ALA A 121 -11.12 -18.16 11.38
C ALA A 121 -10.12 -17.03 11.18
N ASP A 122 -8.83 -17.31 11.37
CA ASP A 122 -7.76 -16.34 11.19
C ASP A 122 -7.57 -15.97 9.70
N ARG A 123 -7.66 -16.96 8.80
CA ARG A 123 -7.70 -16.74 7.36
C ARG A 123 -8.92 -15.91 6.93
N LYS A 124 -10.11 -16.18 7.48
CA LYS A 124 -11.33 -15.41 7.16
C LYS A 124 -11.21 -13.95 7.60
N ARG A 125 -10.63 -13.70 8.78
CA ARG A 125 -10.39 -12.33 9.28
C ARG A 125 -9.40 -11.59 8.38
N TRP A 126 -8.31 -12.25 8.02
CA TRP A 126 -7.33 -11.73 7.09
C TRP A 126 -7.90 -11.45 5.70
N MET A 127 -8.72 -12.34 5.16
CA MET A 127 -9.42 -12.14 3.89
C MET A 127 -10.31 -10.89 3.91
N SER A 128 -11.10 -10.75 4.98
CA SER A 128 -12.01 -9.60 5.12
C SER A 128 -11.21 -8.29 5.18
N PHE A 129 -10.07 -8.33 5.86
CA PHE A 129 -9.16 -7.21 5.98
C PHE A 129 -8.50 -6.81 4.66
N LEU A 130 -7.94 -7.77 3.91
CA LEU A 130 -7.31 -7.51 2.62
C LEU A 130 -8.33 -6.97 1.60
N LYS A 131 -9.56 -7.50 1.58
CA LYS A 131 -10.64 -6.99 0.72
C LYS A 131 -10.96 -5.53 1.02
N GLN A 132 -11.14 -5.19 2.29
CA GLN A 132 -11.45 -3.83 2.71
C GLN A 132 -10.29 -2.85 2.45
N ALA A 133 -9.05 -3.33 2.55
CA ALA A 133 -7.86 -2.47 2.46
C ALA A 133 -7.33 -2.28 1.04
N LEU A 134 -7.85 -2.98 0.02
CA LEU A 134 -7.28 -2.94 -1.33
C LEU A 134 -8.31 -2.73 -2.43
N GLY A 135 -9.58 -2.62 -2.03
CA GLY A 135 -10.73 -2.57 -2.90
C GLY A 135 -11.04 -3.94 -3.52
N ASP A 136 -12.33 -4.28 -3.58
CA ASP A 136 -12.78 -5.42 -4.37
C ASP A 136 -12.61 -5.08 -5.86
N ASP A 137 -11.78 -5.85 -6.57
CA ASP A 137 -11.78 -5.94 -8.05
C ASP A 137 -13.00 -6.78 -8.52
N ASP A 138 -14.13 -6.69 -7.81
CA ASP A 138 -15.40 -7.29 -8.21
C ASP A 138 -16.20 -6.24 -8.99
N GLY A 139 -15.80 -6.07 -10.24
CA GLY A 139 -16.69 -5.67 -11.33
C GLY A 139 -17.43 -4.35 -11.17
N SER A 140 -16.73 -3.22 -11.32
CA SER A 140 -17.39 -2.01 -11.82
C SER A 140 -17.75 -2.23 -13.29
N THR A 141 -18.84 -2.98 -13.52
CA THR A 141 -19.61 -2.96 -14.75
C THR A 141 -20.21 -1.55 -14.89
N ARG A 142 -19.41 -0.62 -15.43
CA ARG A 142 -19.91 0.54 -16.16
C ARG A 142 -20.07 0.12 -17.61
N GLY A 143 -21.31 -0.18 -17.99
CA GLY A 143 -21.65 -0.62 -19.34
C GLY A 143 -23.15 -0.55 -19.62
N GLY A 144 -23.67 0.66 -19.65
CA GLY A 144 -24.90 1.14 -20.31
C GLY A 144 -26.09 0.22 -20.55
N ARG A 145 -27.24 0.65 -20.03
CA ARG A 145 -28.43 0.99 -20.84
C ARG A 145 -29.33 1.95 -20.08
#